data_AF-A0A925GXG9-F1
#
_entry.id   AF-A0A925GXG9-F1
#
_cell.length_a   1.000
_cell.length_b   1.000
_cell.length_c   1.000
_cell.angle_alpha   90.00
_cell.angle_beta   90.00
_cell.angle_gamma   90.00
#
_symmetry.space_group_name_H-M   'P 1'
#
loop_
_entity.id
_entity.type
_entity.pdbx_description
1 polymer ?
#
loop_
_entity_poly.entity_id
_entity_poly.type
_entity_poly.pdbx_seq_one_letter_code
_entity_poly.pdbx_strand_id
1 'polypeptide(L)'
;MKLKLDFLDRVQAARQYLSQDNPKEAIAQLDLLLAKNPNDSVALGLRSDATRQLEQKRNRRAVEVATAAEKEGDATTRLRLLQEAAELTPEDKRVQLMLGVAQSQSQVFQFMSWRVHFLQETGRSVEAELQRQTLGLIAPEYVEVSTETVPQTAAKAVQPSPGTSTTKSGPLDRRMLLALGGGLAAIAALAAVLLSRPGTPVSAVPKVSISIQTSPADALIEIDGARYTNQPLAPGDYTLKVSRAGFAAVQQKITVPLSGSVSISLEPLATILRIDAQPAFAEWALDESPPVAVSDTQTALPSLAPGKHQVRIFAQPGGQGESVFEIETETAKAPRVVSIKPAENTLGIAFTQFGEESQVTTSPEGLSIAGSEGNVIGQTGTTALSLPKLTPPVTTSPEYIVRGQESEWRIQTTPSEAPILSLFLRTNA
;
A
#
# COMPACT_ATOMS: atom_id res chain seq x y z
N MET A 1 -14.31 52.65 -31.77
CA MET A 1 -12.84 52.75 -31.91
C MET A 1 -12.08 52.28 -30.67
N LYS A 2 -12.44 52.71 -29.44
CA LYS A 2 -11.79 52.26 -28.18
C LYS A 2 -11.72 50.73 -27.99
N LEU A 3 -12.73 49.98 -28.41
CA LEU A 3 -12.74 48.50 -28.30
C LEU A 3 -11.67 47.79 -29.14
N LYS A 4 -11.29 48.33 -30.30
CA LYS A 4 -10.28 47.72 -31.17
C LYS A 4 -8.85 47.95 -30.66
N LEU A 5 -8.63 49.02 -29.90
CA LEU A 5 -7.32 49.36 -29.34
C LEU A 5 -6.97 48.42 -28.17
N ASP A 6 -7.91 48.19 -27.24
CA ASP A 6 -7.75 47.23 -26.12
C ASP A 6 -7.52 45.79 -26.59
N PHE A 7 -8.07 45.40 -27.74
CA PHE A 7 -7.83 44.08 -28.34
C PHE A 7 -6.38 43.91 -28.81
N LEU A 8 -5.88 44.86 -29.61
CA LEU A 8 -4.54 44.78 -30.20
C LEU A 8 -3.46 44.79 -29.12
N ASP A 9 -3.63 45.64 -28.11
CA ASP A 9 -2.71 45.79 -26.99
C ASP A 9 -2.56 44.49 -26.19
N ARG A 10 -3.67 43.77 -25.95
CA ARG A 10 -3.65 42.50 -25.21
C ARG A 10 -3.09 41.34 -26.01
N VAL A 11 -3.36 41.26 -27.30
CA VAL A 11 -2.72 40.25 -28.17
C VAL A 11 -1.21 40.48 -28.23
N GLN A 12 -0.78 41.74 -28.30
CA GLN A 12 0.64 42.09 -28.28
C GLN A 12 1.28 41.78 -26.92
N ALA A 13 0.61 42.09 -25.81
CA ALA A 13 1.06 41.73 -24.47
C ALA A 13 1.19 40.20 -24.28
N ALA A 14 0.22 39.42 -24.75
CA ALA A 14 0.27 37.96 -24.70
C ALA A 14 1.47 37.41 -25.48
N ARG A 15 1.75 37.95 -26.68
CA ARG A 15 2.95 37.59 -27.46
C ARG A 15 4.25 37.97 -26.75
N GLN A 16 4.27 39.12 -26.10
CA GLN A 16 5.42 39.54 -25.30
C GLN A 16 5.66 38.57 -24.14
N TYR A 17 4.62 38.16 -23.40
CA TYR A 17 4.74 37.16 -22.34
C TYR A 17 5.25 35.81 -22.87
N LEU A 18 4.77 35.36 -24.03
CA LEU A 18 5.29 34.14 -24.68
C LEU A 18 6.76 34.26 -25.07
N SER A 19 7.19 35.43 -25.57
CA SER A 19 8.61 35.66 -25.88
C SER A 19 9.52 35.69 -24.63
N GLN A 20 8.94 35.94 -23.46
CA GLN A 20 9.62 35.97 -22.16
C GLN A 20 9.56 34.63 -21.42
N ASP A 21 9.13 33.54 -22.09
CA ASP A 21 8.92 32.22 -21.49
C ASP A 21 7.94 32.24 -20.29
N ASN A 22 6.93 33.11 -20.40
CA ASN A 22 5.91 33.29 -19.37
C ASN A 22 4.49 32.94 -19.87
N PRO A 23 4.21 31.65 -20.10
CA PRO A 23 2.95 31.22 -20.71
C PRO A 23 1.72 31.41 -19.80
N LYS A 24 1.88 31.45 -18.47
CA LYS A 24 0.76 31.65 -17.53
C LYS A 24 0.14 33.04 -17.71
N GLU A 25 0.97 34.07 -17.73
CA GLU A 25 0.55 35.45 -17.90
C GLU A 25 0.00 35.68 -19.31
N ALA A 26 0.55 35.00 -20.32
CA ALA A 26 -0.01 35.01 -21.67
C ALA A 26 -1.43 34.43 -21.71
N ILE A 27 -1.66 33.27 -21.08
CA ILE A 27 -2.99 32.64 -20.97
C ILE A 27 -3.97 33.59 -20.27
N ALA A 28 -3.58 34.20 -19.16
CA ALA A 28 -4.44 35.13 -18.42
C ALA A 28 -4.87 36.34 -19.27
N GLN A 29 -3.97 36.92 -20.07
CA GLN A 29 -4.33 38.01 -20.99
C GLN A 29 -5.28 37.55 -22.10
N LEU A 30 -5.10 36.33 -22.61
CA LEU A 30 -5.92 35.74 -23.66
C LEU A 30 -7.31 35.35 -23.15
N ASP A 31 -7.42 34.85 -21.92
CA ASP A 31 -8.72 34.53 -21.30
C ASP A 31 -9.58 35.79 -21.12
N LEU A 32 -8.97 36.92 -20.73
CA LEU A 32 -9.66 38.22 -20.67
C LEU A 32 -10.18 38.68 -22.04
N LEU A 33 -9.47 38.35 -23.11
CA LEU A 33 -9.91 38.64 -24.49
C LEU A 33 -11.06 37.72 -24.91
N LEU A 34 -10.94 36.42 -24.66
CA LEU A 34 -11.94 35.41 -25.02
C LEU A 34 -13.24 35.59 -24.24
N ALA A 35 -13.19 36.11 -23.01
CA ALA A 35 -14.39 36.48 -22.25
C ALA A 35 -15.24 37.54 -22.98
N LYS A 36 -14.62 38.45 -23.74
CA LYS A 36 -15.34 39.44 -24.56
C LYS A 36 -15.69 38.91 -25.95
N ASN A 37 -14.84 38.08 -26.54
CA ASN A 37 -15.00 37.53 -27.88
C ASN A 37 -14.63 36.03 -27.90
N PRO A 38 -15.56 35.12 -27.58
CA PRO A 38 -15.25 33.70 -27.41
C PRO A 38 -14.73 32.98 -28.66
N ASN A 39 -15.08 33.48 -29.84
CA ASN A 39 -14.79 32.84 -31.13
C ASN A 39 -13.63 33.50 -31.90
N ASP A 40 -12.81 34.31 -31.24
CA ASP A 40 -11.65 34.93 -31.90
C ASP A 40 -10.57 33.87 -32.21
N SER A 41 -10.35 33.59 -33.49
CA SER A 41 -9.45 32.53 -33.93
C SER A 41 -7.99 32.79 -33.57
N VAL A 42 -7.57 34.06 -33.51
CA VAL A 42 -6.18 34.44 -33.18
C VAL A 42 -5.91 34.24 -31.70
N ALA A 43 -6.82 34.69 -30.84
CA ALA A 43 -6.73 34.50 -29.40
C ALA A 43 -6.79 33.02 -29.01
N LEU A 44 -7.67 32.24 -29.65
CA LEU A 44 -7.73 30.78 -29.45
C LEU A 44 -6.43 30.09 -29.86
N GLY A 45 -5.86 30.44 -31.01
CA GLY A 45 -4.58 29.89 -31.48
C GLY A 45 -3.43 30.19 -30.51
N LEU A 46 -3.27 31.45 -30.11
CA LEU A 46 -2.24 31.85 -29.14
C LEU A 46 -2.42 31.18 -27.78
N ARG A 47 -3.66 30.97 -27.33
CA ARG A 47 -3.96 30.30 -26.05
C ARG A 47 -3.57 28.83 -26.11
N SER A 48 -3.87 28.17 -27.22
CA SER A 48 -3.44 26.78 -27.47
C SER A 48 -1.91 26.68 -27.43
N ASP A 49 -1.19 27.58 -28.09
CA ASP A 49 0.28 27.58 -28.10
C ASP A 49 0.86 27.86 -26.70
N ALA A 50 0.30 28.82 -25.97
CA ALA A 50 0.68 29.13 -24.59
C ALA A 50 0.46 27.93 -23.66
N THR A 51 -0.68 27.24 -23.81
CA THR A 51 -1.00 26.03 -23.02
C THR A 51 0.01 24.92 -23.29
N ARG A 52 0.35 24.68 -24.56
CA ARG A 52 1.37 23.69 -24.94
C ARG A 52 2.75 24.03 -24.36
N GLN A 53 3.15 25.31 -24.36
CA GLN A 53 4.41 25.73 -23.72
C GLN A 53 4.38 25.52 -22.20
N LEU A 54 3.26 25.83 -21.54
CA LEU A 54 3.10 25.61 -20.11
C LEU A 54 3.19 24.12 -19.75
N GLU A 55 2.53 23.25 -20.53
CA GLU A 55 2.61 21.79 -20.36
C GLU A 55 4.03 21.27 -20.58
N GLN A 56 4.72 21.72 -21.63
CA GLN A 56 6.12 21.36 -21.86
C GLN A 56 7.02 21.77 -20.69
N LYS A 57 6.81 22.98 -20.13
CA LYS A 57 7.57 23.47 -18.98
C LYS A 57 7.27 22.67 -17.70
N ARG A 58 6.00 22.30 -17.46
CA ARG A 58 5.61 21.41 -16.35
C ARG A 58 6.25 20.03 -16.50
N ASN A 59 6.17 19.42 -17.68
CA ASN A 59 6.75 18.11 -17.95
C ASN A 59 8.26 18.11 -17.79
N ARG A 60 8.94 19.16 -18.28
CA ARG A 60 10.39 19.31 -18.09
C ARG A 60 10.76 19.39 -16.61
N ARG A 61 10.06 20.22 -15.84
CA ARG A 61 10.28 20.34 -14.39
C ARG A 61 10.00 19.03 -13.66
N ALA A 62 8.93 18.32 -14.01
CA ALA A 62 8.61 17.02 -13.42
C ALA A 62 9.73 15.99 -13.66
N VAL A 63 10.29 15.93 -14.87
CA VAL A 63 11.44 15.07 -15.19
C VAL A 63 12.69 15.48 -14.41
N GLU A 64 12.98 16.78 -14.29
CA GLU A 64 14.11 17.29 -13.51
C GLU A 64 13.97 16.91 -12.02
N VAL A 65 12.79 17.10 -11.43
CA VAL A 65 12.50 16.76 -10.02
C VAL A 65 12.53 15.24 -9.80
N ALA A 66 11.94 14.44 -10.69
CA ALA A 66 12.00 12.98 -10.60
C ALA A 66 13.45 12.45 -10.71
N THR A 67 14.26 13.03 -11.61
CA THR A 67 15.68 12.68 -11.73
C THR A 67 16.48 13.09 -10.50
N ALA A 68 16.13 14.20 -9.85
CA ALA A 68 16.73 14.60 -8.58
C ALA A 68 16.36 13.60 -7.47
N ALA A 69 15.10 13.15 -7.41
CA ALA A 69 14.66 12.16 -6.44
C ALA A 69 15.38 10.80 -6.59
N GLU A 70 15.63 10.34 -7.82
CA GLU A 70 16.39 9.10 -8.08
C GLU A 70 17.84 9.16 -7.56
N LYS A 71 18.44 10.36 -7.52
CA LYS A 71 19.80 10.58 -7.03
C LYS A 71 19.85 10.90 -5.54
N GLU A 72 18.71 11.26 -4.95
CA GLU A 72 18.63 11.63 -3.54
C GLU A 72 18.83 10.40 -2.67
N GLY A 73 19.78 10.47 -1.74
CA GLY A 73 20.07 9.40 -0.80
C GLY A 73 19.06 9.38 0.35
N ASP A 74 18.66 10.57 0.81
CA ASP A 74 17.74 10.72 1.94
C ASP A 74 16.29 10.39 1.55
N ALA A 75 15.70 9.41 2.23
CA ALA A 75 14.33 8.95 1.96
C ALA A 75 13.27 10.06 2.12
N THR A 76 13.45 10.95 3.10
CA THR A 76 12.50 12.05 3.37
C THR A 76 12.52 13.09 2.25
N THR A 77 13.71 13.50 1.83
CA THR A 77 13.91 14.43 0.72
C THR A 77 13.46 13.82 -0.60
N ARG A 78 13.75 12.53 -0.84
CA ARG A 78 13.26 11.77 -1.99
C ARG A 78 11.73 11.76 -2.05
N LEU A 79 11.06 11.49 -0.92
CA LEU A 79 9.59 11.49 -0.85
C LEU A 79 9.02 12.87 -1.18
N ARG A 80 9.59 13.94 -0.62
CA ARG A 80 9.17 15.32 -0.89
C ARG A 80 9.33 15.69 -2.37
N LEU A 81 10.45 15.31 -2.99
CA LEU A 81 10.68 15.55 -4.43
C LEU A 81 9.68 14.76 -5.29
N LEU A 82 9.39 13.51 -4.95
CA LEU A 82 8.41 12.71 -5.69
C LEU A 82 6.98 13.23 -5.54
N GLN A 83 6.62 13.80 -4.38
CA GLN A 83 5.36 14.51 -4.19
C GLN A 83 5.27 15.75 -5.10
N GLU A 84 6.32 16.58 -5.15
CA GLU A 84 6.37 17.74 -6.06
C GLU A 84 6.24 17.31 -7.53
N ALA A 85 6.94 16.25 -7.94
CA ALA A 85 6.81 15.71 -9.30
C ALA A 85 5.39 15.21 -9.60
N ALA A 86 4.74 14.54 -8.64
CA ALA A 86 3.38 14.04 -8.80
C ALA A 86 2.34 15.17 -8.92
N GLU A 87 2.52 16.28 -8.20
CA GLU A 87 1.69 17.48 -8.34
C GLU A 87 1.85 18.13 -9.73
N LEU A 88 3.08 18.12 -10.27
CA LEU A 88 3.37 18.66 -11.60
C LEU A 88 2.78 17.80 -12.72
N THR A 89 2.80 16.47 -12.58
CA THR A 89 2.32 15.51 -13.59
C THR A 89 1.53 14.35 -12.96
N PRO A 90 0.24 14.56 -12.59
CA PRO A 90 -0.56 13.54 -11.91
C PRO A 90 -0.74 12.25 -12.72
N GLU A 91 -0.79 12.37 -14.05
CA GLU A 91 -1.02 11.27 -15.00
C GLU A 91 0.24 10.41 -15.27
N ASP A 92 1.42 10.83 -14.80
CA ASP A 92 2.66 10.08 -15.04
C ASP A 92 2.74 8.86 -14.12
N LYS A 93 2.39 7.68 -14.66
CA LYS A 93 2.43 6.40 -13.97
C LYS A 93 3.78 6.07 -13.35
N ARG A 94 4.90 6.52 -13.93
CA ARG A 94 6.24 6.24 -13.39
C ARG A 94 6.46 7.05 -12.12
N VAL A 95 6.10 8.33 -12.12
CA VAL A 95 6.18 9.19 -10.93
C VAL A 95 5.28 8.65 -9.81
N GLN A 96 4.06 8.25 -10.13
CA GLN A 96 3.13 7.64 -9.16
C GLN A 96 3.69 6.33 -8.57
N LEU A 97 4.29 5.47 -9.39
CA LEU A 97 4.92 4.24 -8.93
C LEU A 97 6.10 4.53 -7.99
N MET A 98 6.99 5.47 -8.35
CA MET A 98 8.12 5.86 -7.51
C MET A 98 7.66 6.48 -6.19
N LEU A 99 6.62 7.32 -6.22
CA LEU A 99 6.01 7.90 -5.03
C LEU A 99 5.47 6.82 -4.10
N GLY A 100 4.74 5.83 -4.65
CA GLY A 100 4.22 4.71 -3.86
C GLY A 100 5.33 3.88 -3.20
N VAL A 101 6.43 3.62 -3.92
CA VAL A 101 7.61 2.93 -3.36
C VAL A 101 8.25 3.75 -2.24
N ALA A 102 8.44 5.06 -2.44
CA ALA A 102 9.02 5.94 -1.43
C ALA A 102 8.13 6.06 -0.18
N GLN A 103 6.81 6.11 -0.36
CA GLN A 103 5.84 6.10 0.76
C GLN A 103 5.92 4.80 1.55
N SER A 104 5.95 3.64 0.88
CA SER A 104 6.11 2.34 1.55
C SER A 104 7.44 2.24 2.31
N GLN A 105 8.54 2.73 1.73
CA GLN A 105 9.83 2.78 2.40
C GLN A 105 9.79 3.68 3.65
N SER A 106 9.18 4.86 3.54
CA SER A 106 9.00 5.78 4.66
C SER A 106 8.16 5.16 5.79
N GLN A 107 7.08 4.45 5.46
CA GLN A 107 6.25 3.75 6.45
C GLN A 107 7.01 2.63 7.17
N VAL A 108 7.77 1.81 6.44
CA VAL A 108 8.62 0.77 7.04
C VAL A 108 9.64 1.42 7.98
N PHE A 109 10.27 2.51 7.55
CA PHE A 109 11.23 3.25 8.39
C PHE A 109 10.59 3.80 9.67
N GLN A 110 9.43 4.46 9.57
CA GLN A 110 8.68 4.98 10.72
C GLN A 110 8.30 3.85 11.70
N PHE A 111 7.80 2.73 11.17
CA PHE A 111 7.45 1.56 11.98
C PHE A 111 8.66 0.98 12.72
N MET A 112 9.78 0.81 12.02
CA MET A 112 11.02 0.29 12.61
C MET A 112 11.56 1.24 13.69
N SER A 113 11.52 2.54 13.43
CA SER A 113 11.94 3.58 14.38
C SER A 113 11.07 3.57 15.63
N TRP A 114 9.74 3.54 15.47
CA TRP A 114 8.79 3.39 16.58
C TRP A 114 9.08 2.13 17.39
N ARG A 115 9.32 0.99 16.72
CA ARG A 115 9.62 -0.28 17.40
C ARG A 115 10.94 -0.22 18.19
N VAL A 116 11.97 0.45 17.67
CA VAL A 116 13.20 0.69 18.43
C VAL A 116 12.88 1.45 19.72
N HIS A 117 12.17 2.57 19.64
CA HIS A 117 11.78 3.37 20.81
C HIS A 117 10.97 2.55 21.83
N PHE A 118 9.95 1.84 21.36
CA PHE A 118 9.12 0.98 22.20
C PHE A 118 9.94 -0.12 22.93
N LEU A 119 10.87 -0.77 22.23
CA LEU A 119 11.75 -1.79 22.84
C LEU A 119 12.69 -1.18 23.88
N GLN A 120 13.12 0.07 23.70
CA GLN A 120 13.93 0.78 24.70
C GLN A 120 13.13 1.13 25.95
N GLU A 121 11.92 1.67 25.78
CA GLU A 121 11.02 2.03 26.88
C GLU A 121 10.62 0.80 27.72
N THR A 122 10.46 -0.35 27.07
CA THR A 122 10.13 -1.62 27.73
C THR A 122 11.34 -2.37 28.31
N GLY A 123 12.54 -1.77 28.27
CA GLY A 123 13.76 -2.37 28.82
C GLY A 123 14.35 -3.52 27.99
N ARG A 124 13.86 -3.76 26.77
CA ARG A 124 14.33 -4.80 25.83
C ARG A 124 15.50 -4.29 24.99
N SER A 125 16.56 -3.84 25.65
CA SER A 125 17.68 -3.13 25.02
C SER A 125 18.41 -3.93 23.94
N VAL A 126 18.59 -5.25 24.11
CA VAL A 126 19.26 -6.12 23.12
C VAL A 126 18.47 -6.18 21.82
N GLU A 127 17.14 -6.29 21.91
CA GLU A 127 16.28 -6.32 20.72
C GLU A 127 16.19 -4.96 20.05
N ALA A 128 16.14 -3.87 20.84
CA ALA A 128 16.19 -2.52 20.31
C ALA A 128 17.48 -2.29 19.52
N GLU A 129 18.61 -2.80 20.00
CA GLU A 129 19.90 -2.69 19.32
C GLU A 129 19.95 -3.54 18.04
N LEU A 130 19.43 -4.77 18.08
CA LEU A 130 19.29 -5.60 16.87
C LEU A 130 18.40 -4.92 15.82
N GLN A 131 17.32 -4.28 16.27
CA GLN A 131 16.40 -3.56 15.40
C GLN A 131 17.06 -2.30 14.81
N ARG A 132 17.88 -1.57 15.57
CA ARG A 132 18.71 -0.45 15.08
C ARG A 132 19.74 -0.90 14.06
N GLN A 133 20.43 -2.01 14.31
CA GLN A 133 21.39 -2.57 13.35
C GLN A 133 20.70 -2.94 12.05
N THR A 134 19.51 -3.54 12.15
CA THR A 134 18.67 -3.85 10.98
C THR A 134 18.27 -2.56 10.24
N LEU A 135 17.89 -1.51 10.98
CA LEU A 135 17.58 -0.19 10.41
C LEU A 135 18.79 0.39 9.68
N GLY A 136 19.99 0.27 10.24
CA GLY A 136 21.24 0.73 9.62
C GLY A 136 21.67 -0.04 8.38
N LEU A 137 21.25 -1.30 8.24
CA LEU A 137 21.48 -2.06 7.01
C LEU A 137 20.53 -1.63 5.87
N ILE A 138 19.32 -1.19 6.23
CA ILE A 138 18.26 -0.85 5.25
C ILE A 138 18.30 0.64 4.88
N ALA A 139 18.66 1.49 5.83
CA ALA A 139 18.68 2.95 5.73
C ALA A 139 19.92 3.50 6.49
N PRO A 140 21.14 3.22 5.99
CA PRO A 140 22.39 3.56 6.67
C PRO A 140 22.52 5.05 7.00
N GLU A 141 21.91 5.92 6.20
CA GLU A 141 21.91 7.37 6.37
C GLU A 141 21.21 7.86 7.66
N TYR A 142 20.43 7.01 8.33
CA TYR A 142 19.69 7.38 9.56
C TYR A 142 20.37 6.94 10.87
N VAL A 143 21.43 6.14 10.82
CA VAL A 143 22.08 5.63 12.05
C VAL A 143 23.14 6.59 12.60
N GLU A 144 23.64 7.53 11.81
CA GLU A 144 24.77 8.39 12.22
C GLU A 144 24.40 9.53 13.18
N VAL A 145 23.11 9.82 13.43
CA VAL A 145 22.71 11.06 14.13
C VAL A 145 22.49 10.88 15.65
N SER A 146 22.45 9.67 16.20
CA SER A 146 22.02 9.47 17.61
C SER A 146 23.10 8.99 18.60
N THR A 147 24.39 9.08 18.27
CA THR A 147 25.45 8.84 19.26
C THR A 147 25.77 10.11 20.06
N GLU A 148 24.80 10.63 20.81
CA GLU A 148 25.11 11.55 21.91
C GLU A 148 25.47 10.71 23.14
N THR A 149 26.71 10.88 23.59
CA THR A 149 27.39 10.13 24.64
C THR A 149 26.61 10.06 25.96
N VAL A 150 26.05 8.89 26.27
CA VAL A 150 25.70 8.54 27.66
C VAL A 150 26.99 8.16 28.40
N PRO A 151 27.26 8.70 29.61
CA PRO A 151 28.46 8.36 30.37
C PRO A 151 28.41 6.89 30.82
N GLN A 152 29.33 6.07 30.32
CA GLN A 152 29.55 4.71 30.81
C GLN A 152 30.02 4.76 32.27
N THR A 153 29.15 4.33 33.19
CA THR A 153 29.57 4.01 34.57
C THR A 153 30.27 2.65 34.54
N ALA A 154 31.53 2.65 34.97
CA ALA A 154 32.47 1.54 34.89
C ALA A 154 31.97 0.26 35.60
N ALA A 155 31.91 -0.84 34.84
CA ALA A 155 31.85 -2.20 35.36
C ALA A 155 33.11 -2.98 34.93
N LYS A 156 33.62 -3.75 35.88
CA LYS A 156 34.95 -4.32 36.00
C LYS A 156 35.20 -5.48 35.01
N ALA A 157 36.40 -5.49 34.43
CA ALA A 157 36.86 -6.40 33.38
C ALA A 157 36.96 -7.89 33.77
N VAL A 158 36.59 -8.76 32.84
CA VAL A 158 37.09 -10.14 32.70
C VAL A 158 37.55 -10.32 31.26
N GLN A 159 38.85 -10.59 31.08
CA GLN A 159 39.50 -10.90 29.80
C GLN A 159 39.20 -12.33 29.34
N PRO A 160 39.09 -12.57 28.03
CA PRO A 160 39.54 -13.82 27.43
C PRO A 160 40.66 -13.61 26.40
N SER A 161 41.52 -14.63 26.30
CA SER A 161 42.75 -14.73 25.49
C SER A 161 42.51 -14.72 23.96
N PRO A 162 43.52 -14.36 23.15
CA PRO A 162 43.40 -14.31 21.70
C PRO A 162 43.73 -15.67 21.05
N GLY A 163 42.77 -16.21 20.29
CA GLY A 163 42.98 -17.28 19.32
C GLY A 163 43.17 -16.70 17.92
N THR A 164 44.34 -16.93 17.33
CA THR A 164 44.68 -16.57 15.95
C THR A 164 44.21 -17.65 14.99
N SER A 165 43.32 -17.31 14.05
CA SER A 165 43.04 -18.13 12.86
C SER A 165 43.25 -17.31 11.59
N THR A 166 44.37 -17.56 10.93
CA THR A 166 44.72 -17.06 9.59
C THR A 166 44.20 -18.03 8.53
N THR A 167 43.11 -17.68 7.86
CA THR A 167 42.61 -18.45 6.70
C THR A 167 43.25 -17.90 5.42
N LYS A 168 44.22 -18.65 4.90
CA LYS A 168 44.98 -18.39 3.68
C LYS A 168 44.12 -18.79 2.46
N SER A 169 43.76 -17.82 1.62
CA SER A 169 43.13 -18.07 0.30
C SER A 169 44.20 -18.48 -0.72
N GLY A 170 44.12 -19.71 -1.22
CA GLY A 170 44.95 -20.20 -2.33
C GLY A 170 44.33 -19.92 -3.70
N PRO A 171 45.13 -19.71 -4.76
CA PRO A 171 44.63 -19.45 -6.11
C PRO A 171 44.20 -20.75 -6.81
N LEU A 172 43.09 -20.68 -7.56
CA LEU A 172 42.64 -21.76 -8.43
C LEU A 172 43.61 -21.99 -9.59
N ASP A 173 44.05 -23.23 -9.72
CA ASP A 173 44.90 -23.74 -10.79
C ASP A 173 44.08 -23.91 -12.09
N ARG A 174 44.64 -23.41 -13.18
CA ARG A 174 43.97 -23.14 -14.46
C ARG A 174 44.58 -24.00 -15.55
N ARG A 175 44.58 -25.33 -15.36
CA ARG A 175 45.08 -26.29 -16.36
C ARG A 175 44.38 -27.65 -16.22
N MET A 176 43.29 -27.87 -16.95
CA MET A 176 42.95 -29.22 -17.39
C MET A 176 41.92 -29.24 -18.53
N LEU A 177 42.26 -30.06 -19.55
CA LEU A 177 41.37 -30.75 -20.48
C LEU A 177 40.98 -30.04 -21.79
N LEU A 178 41.98 -29.92 -22.66
CA LEU A 178 41.83 -30.19 -24.10
C LEU A 178 42.19 -31.66 -24.34
N ALA A 179 41.21 -32.51 -24.64
CA ALA A 179 41.40 -33.75 -25.42
C ALA A 179 40.03 -34.40 -25.69
N LEU A 180 39.72 -34.59 -26.98
CA LEU A 180 38.96 -35.69 -27.59
C LEU A 180 38.05 -35.20 -28.71
N GLY A 181 38.69 -34.82 -29.81
CA GLY A 181 38.11 -35.02 -31.14
C GLY A 181 38.29 -36.48 -31.54
N GLY A 182 37.23 -37.11 -32.08
CA GLY A 182 37.29 -38.42 -32.71
C GLY A 182 36.35 -39.46 -32.08
N GLY A 183 35.04 -39.33 -32.28
CA GLY A 183 34.07 -40.30 -31.77
C GLY A 183 32.69 -40.28 -32.44
N LEU A 184 32.58 -39.79 -33.67
CA LEU A 184 31.28 -39.59 -34.33
C LEU A 184 30.82 -40.73 -35.27
N ALA A 185 31.60 -41.80 -35.44
CA ALA A 185 31.21 -42.95 -36.28
C ALA A 185 30.76 -44.19 -35.47
N ALA A 186 31.10 -44.30 -34.18
CA ALA A 186 30.70 -45.42 -33.33
C ALA A 186 29.36 -45.22 -32.60
N ILE A 187 28.86 -43.97 -32.51
CA ILE A 187 27.61 -43.64 -31.82
C ILE A 187 26.38 -43.98 -32.69
N ALA A 188 26.51 -43.96 -34.03
CA ALA A 188 25.40 -44.32 -34.92
C ALA A 188 25.05 -45.82 -34.91
N ALA A 189 26.03 -46.70 -34.67
CA ALA A 189 25.80 -48.14 -34.57
C ALA A 189 25.20 -48.56 -33.21
N LEU A 190 25.46 -47.81 -32.13
CA LEU A 190 24.81 -48.02 -30.84
C LEU A 190 23.35 -47.51 -30.81
N ALA A 191 23.02 -46.49 -31.61
CA ALA A 191 21.67 -45.95 -31.70
C ALA A 191 20.67 -46.94 -32.34
N ALA A 192 21.08 -47.72 -33.34
CA ALA A 192 20.20 -48.67 -34.02
C ALA A 192 19.82 -49.90 -33.17
N VAL A 193 20.69 -50.34 -32.26
CA VAL A 193 20.43 -51.48 -31.34
C VAL A 193 19.57 -51.06 -30.14
N LEU A 194 19.57 -49.78 -29.76
CA LEU A 194 18.70 -49.25 -28.70
C LEU A 194 17.26 -48.96 -29.16
N LEU A 195 17.03 -48.74 -30.46
CA LEU A 195 15.70 -48.47 -31.01
C LEU A 195 14.83 -49.73 -31.24
N SER A 196 15.39 -50.93 -31.09
CA SER A 196 14.71 -52.20 -31.40
C SER A 196 14.26 -53.01 -30.18
N ARG A 197 14.25 -52.41 -28.97
CA ARG A 197 13.71 -53.09 -27.79
C ARG A 197 12.18 -52.96 -27.78
N PRO A 198 11.41 -54.07 -27.81
CA PRO A 198 9.97 -54.01 -27.58
C PRO A 198 9.74 -53.32 -26.24
N GLY A 199 8.96 -52.23 -26.26
CA GLY A 199 8.71 -51.40 -25.10
C GLY A 199 8.23 -52.25 -23.94
N THR A 200 9.06 -52.39 -22.92
CA THR A 200 8.61 -52.85 -21.61
C THR A 200 7.45 -51.95 -21.20
N PRO A 201 6.29 -52.51 -20.82
CA PRO A 201 5.17 -51.71 -20.35
C PRO A 201 5.70 -50.79 -19.25
N VAL A 202 5.57 -49.48 -19.46
CA VAL A 202 5.98 -48.47 -18.47
C VAL A 202 5.15 -48.76 -17.24
N SER A 203 5.77 -49.33 -16.20
CA SER A 203 5.12 -49.55 -14.90
C SER A 203 4.48 -48.24 -14.49
N ALA A 204 3.15 -48.25 -14.34
CA ALA A 204 2.40 -47.12 -13.85
C ALA A 204 3.03 -46.66 -12.53
N VAL A 205 3.56 -45.45 -12.51
CA VAL A 205 4.13 -44.84 -11.30
C VAL A 205 3.02 -44.85 -10.24
N PRO A 206 3.23 -45.46 -9.06
CA PRO A 206 2.19 -45.54 -8.04
C PRO A 206 1.81 -44.11 -7.62
N LYS A 207 0.52 -43.77 -7.78
CA LYS A 207 -0.03 -42.52 -7.27
C LYS A 207 -0.10 -42.62 -5.75
N VAL A 208 0.49 -41.64 -5.06
CA VAL A 208 0.53 -41.59 -3.60
C VAL A 208 -0.47 -40.55 -3.12
N SER A 209 -1.26 -40.88 -2.11
CA SER A 209 -2.08 -39.92 -1.39
C SER A 209 -1.23 -39.20 -0.34
N ILE A 210 -1.04 -37.90 -0.49
CA ILE A 210 -0.53 -37.03 0.58
C ILE A 210 -1.72 -36.42 1.29
N SER A 211 -1.63 -36.28 2.61
CA SER A 211 -2.56 -35.45 3.39
C SER A 211 -1.95 -34.05 3.56
N ILE A 212 -2.60 -33.02 3.04
CA ILE A 212 -2.26 -31.62 3.35
C ILE A 212 -3.26 -31.11 4.38
N GLN A 213 -2.76 -30.66 5.53
CA GLN A 213 -3.57 -30.09 6.60
C GLN A 213 -3.25 -28.62 6.74
N THR A 214 -4.28 -27.78 6.78
CA THR A 214 -4.13 -26.35 7.02
C THR A 214 -4.78 -25.96 8.33
N SER A 215 -4.17 -25.01 9.04
CA SER A 215 -4.79 -24.29 10.14
C SER A 215 -4.82 -22.83 9.73
N PRO A 216 -5.99 -22.26 9.42
CA PRO A 216 -7.34 -22.84 9.51
C PRO A 216 -7.67 -23.89 8.42
N ALA A 217 -8.61 -24.79 8.70
CA ALA A 217 -8.91 -25.98 7.89
C ALA A 217 -9.66 -25.70 6.56
N ASP A 218 -10.26 -24.53 6.42
CA ASP A 218 -11.01 -24.06 5.25
C ASP A 218 -10.17 -23.18 4.32
N ALA A 219 -8.84 -23.16 4.49
CA ALA A 219 -7.95 -22.42 3.60
C ALA A 219 -8.00 -22.96 2.15
N LEU A 220 -7.92 -22.05 1.19
CA LEU A 220 -7.74 -22.37 -0.22
C LEU A 220 -6.32 -22.85 -0.46
N ILE A 221 -6.18 -24.05 -1.03
CA ILE A 221 -4.90 -24.66 -1.37
C ILE A 221 -4.77 -24.66 -2.91
N GLU A 222 -3.65 -24.15 -3.41
CA GLU A 222 -3.24 -24.20 -4.80
C GLU A 222 -1.88 -24.92 -4.91
N ILE A 223 -1.76 -25.82 -5.88
CA ILE A 223 -0.53 -26.55 -6.19
C ILE A 223 -0.20 -26.30 -7.67
N ASP A 224 0.97 -25.74 -7.90
CA ASP A 224 1.43 -25.31 -9.24
C ASP A 224 0.41 -24.42 -9.97
N GLY A 225 -0.28 -23.57 -9.21
CA GLY A 225 -1.31 -22.65 -9.72
C GLY A 225 -2.68 -23.27 -9.94
N ALA A 226 -2.87 -24.58 -9.68
CA ALA A 226 -4.18 -25.25 -9.78
C ALA A 226 -4.78 -25.47 -8.38
N ARG A 227 -6.09 -25.24 -8.23
CA ARG A 227 -6.80 -25.51 -6.98
C ARG A 227 -6.72 -26.98 -6.60
N TYR A 228 -6.26 -27.26 -5.39
CA TYR A 228 -6.14 -28.61 -4.86
C TYR A 228 -7.45 -29.09 -4.23
N THR A 229 -7.90 -30.30 -4.60
CA THR A 229 -9.16 -30.91 -4.17
C THR A 229 -8.95 -32.29 -3.54
N ASN A 230 -7.86 -32.48 -2.77
CA ASN A 230 -7.47 -33.77 -2.17
C ASN A 230 -7.20 -34.90 -3.17
N GLN A 231 -6.80 -34.56 -4.40
CA GLN A 231 -6.39 -35.56 -5.39
C GLN A 231 -4.99 -36.12 -5.08
N PRO A 232 -4.70 -37.40 -5.39
CA PRO A 232 -3.36 -37.96 -5.25
C PRO A 232 -2.33 -37.21 -6.09
N LEU A 233 -1.14 -37.00 -5.54
CA LEU A 233 -0.02 -36.35 -6.22
C LEU A 233 1.07 -37.37 -6.51
N ALA A 234 1.76 -37.22 -7.63
CA ALA A 234 2.95 -38.02 -7.89
C ALA A 234 4.11 -37.53 -6.99
N PRO A 235 5.08 -38.39 -6.63
CA PRO A 235 6.32 -37.93 -6.01
C PRO A 235 7.02 -36.88 -6.89
N GLY A 236 7.48 -35.78 -6.30
CA GLY A 236 8.09 -34.66 -7.04
C GLY A 236 8.10 -33.35 -6.26
N ASP A 237 8.64 -32.30 -6.87
CA ASP A 237 8.65 -30.95 -6.31
C ASP A 237 7.46 -30.15 -6.82
N TYR A 238 6.78 -29.45 -5.91
CA TYR A 238 5.58 -28.66 -6.20
C TYR A 238 5.66 -27.29 -5.54
N THR A 239 5.01 -26.30 -6.15
CA THR A 239 4.78 -24.99 -5.54
C THR A 239 3.43 -24.99 -4.86
N LEU A 240 3.44 -24.93 -3.54
CA LEU A 240 2.24 -24.88 -2.72
C LEU A 240 1.94 -23.44 -2.32
N LYS A 241 0.73 -22.98 -2.59
CA LYS A 241 0.20 -21.70 -2.13
C LYS A 241 -1.06 -21.96 -1.30
N VAL A 242 -1.08 -21.43 -0.08
CA VAL A 242 -2.20 -21.56 0.84
C VAL A 242 -2.66 -20.15 1.20
N SER A 243 -3.96 -19.90 1.07
CA SER A 243 -4.55 -18.57 1.29
C SER A 243 -5.92 -18.68 1.92
N ARG A 244 -6.28 -17.68 2.74
CA ARG A 244 -7.61 -17.52 3.32
C ARG A 244 -7.80 -16.06 3.69
N ALA A 245 -8.99 -15.51 3.41
CA ALA A 245 -9.34 -14.16 3.84
C ALA A 245 -9.11 -13.97 5.34
N GLY A 246 -8.48 -12.86 5.71
CA GLY A 246 -8.07 -12.56 7.09
C GLY A 246 -6.78 -13.21 7.55
N PHE A 247 -6.04 -13.89 6.66
CA PHE A 247 -4.76 -14.49 6.96
C PHE A 247 -3.72 -14.12 5.91
N ALA A 248 -2.45 -14.03 6.33
CA ALA A 248 -1.33 -13.88 5.43
C ALA A 248 -1.18 -15.16 4.59
N ALA A 249 -1.18 -15.00 3.26
CA ALA A 249 -0.98 -16.13 2.36
C ALA A 249 0.46 -16.66 2.45
N VAL A 250 0.62 -17.98 2.38
CA VAL A 250 1.91 -18.66 2.40
C VAL A 250 2.15 -19.29 1.04
N GLN A 251 3.34 -19.05 0.47
CA GLN A 251 3.80 -19.73 -0.73
C GLN A 251 5.17 -20.38 -0.47
N GLN A 252 5.25 -21.69 -0.66
CA GLN A 252 6.48 -22.45 -0.42
C GLN A 252 6.63 -23.61 -1.41
N LYS A 253 7.88 -23.99 -1.69
CA LYS A 253 8.17 -25.21 -2.44
C LYS A 253 8.12 -26.41 -1.50
N ILE A 254 7.41 -27.46 -1.88
CA ILE A 254 7.35 -28.72 -1.15
C ILE A 254 7.87 -29.85 -2.02
N THR A 255 8.58 -30.79 -1.41
CA THR A 255 8.94 -32.06 -2.04
C THR A 255 8.00 -33.13 -1.52
N VAL A 256 7.25 -33.75 -2.41
CA VAL A 256 6.30 -34.82 -2.11
C VAL A 256 7.06 -36.15 -2.06
N PRO A 257 7.19 -36.79 -0.89
CA PRO A 257 7.74 -38.14 -0.79
C PRO A 257 6.71 -39.20 -1.21
N LEU A 258 7.14 -40.48 -1.24
CA LEU A 258 6.28 -41.65 -1.48
C LEU A 258 5.19 -41.86 -0.42
N SER A 259 5.22 -41.14 0.70
CA SER A 259 4.16 -41.05 1.72
C SER A 259 4.49 -39.93 2.70
N GLY A 260 3.52 -39.12 3.11
CA GLY A 260 3.76 -38.05 4.09
C GLY A 260 2.53 -37.19 4.37
N SER A 261 2.68 -36.29 5.34
CA SER A 261 1.71 -35.24 5.65
C SER A 261 2.43 -33.89 5.64
N VAL A 262 1.78 -32.86 5.11
CA VAL A 262 2.27 -31.48 5.13
C VAL A 262 1.28 -30.65 5.94
N SER A 263 1.74 -30.04 7.03
CA SER A 263 0.93 -29.17 7.88
C SER A 263 1.34 -27.72 7.70
N ILE A 264 0.38 -26.84 7.44
CA ILE A 264 0.61 -25.40 7.22
C ILE A 264 -0.29 -24.61 8.15
N SER A 265 0.29 -23.66 8.87
CA SER A 265 -0.46 -22.69 9.65
C SER A 265 -0.35 -21.32 8.99
N LEU A 266 -1.48 -20.65 8.79
CA LEU A 266 -1.50 -19.27 8.33
C LEU A 266 -1.51 -18.33 9.53
N GLU A 267 -0.87 -17.17 9.38
CA GLU A 267 -0.88 -16.10 10.39
C GLU A 267 -2.06 -15.17 10.16
N PRO A 268 -2.89 -14.86 11.17
CA PRO A 268 -4.00 -13.92 11.00
C PRO A 268 -3.51 -12.50 10.71
N LEU A 269 -4.23 -11.79 9.84
CA LEU A 269 -4.03 -10.36 9.61
C LEU A 269 -4.75 -9.56 10.69
N ALA A 270 -4.06 -8.56 11.24
CA ALA A 270 -4.65 -7.63 12.20
C ALA A 270 -5.73 -6.75 11.54
N THR A 271 -6.68 -6.28 12.34
CA THR A 271 -7.67 -5.30 11.87
C THR A 271 -7.01 -3.95 11.68
N ILE A 272 -7.27 -3.29 10.55
CA ILE A 272 -6.81 -1.92 10.29
C ILE A 272 -7.95 -0.97 10.64
N LEU A 273 -7.69 -0.01 11.54
CA LEU A 273 -8.59 1.09 11.84
C LEU A 273 -8.15 2.33 11.05
N ARG A 274 -9.07 2.92 10.29
CA ARG A 274 -8.90 4.19 9.59
C ARG A 274 -9.88 5.19 10.16
N ILE A 275 -9.42 6.41 10.40
CA ILE A 275 -10.27 7.51 10.86
C ILE A 275 -10.10 8.63 9.84
N ASP A 276 -11.22 9.13 9.34
CA ASP A 276 -11.30 10.28 8.45
C ASP A 276 -12.26 11.30 9.09
N ALA A 277 -11.68 12.35 9.66
CA ALA A 277 -12.42 13.40 10.35
C ALA A 277 -12.32 14.72 9.59
N GLN A 278 -13.48 15.33 9.34
CA GLN A 278 -13.57 16.68 8.81
C GLN A 278 -14.39 17.52 9.79
N PRO A 279 -13.82 18.63 10.30
CA PRO A 279 -12.57 19.28 9.88
C PRO A 279 -11.28 18.64 10.44
N ALA A 280 -10.13 19.01 9.86
CA ALA A 280 -8.79 18.39 10.06
C ALA A 280 -8.21 18.44 11.48
N PHE A 281 -8.84 19.19 12.40
CA PHE A 281 -8.30 19.49 13.73
C PHE A 281 -8.83 18.54 14.82
N ALA A 282 -9.25 17.35 14.42
CA ALA A 282 -9.72 16.36 15.36
C ALA A 282 -8.56 15.76 16.17
N GLU A 283 -8.79 15.56 17.46
CA GLU A 283 -8.00 14.61 18.25
C GLU A 283 -8.76 13.27 18.26
N TRP A 284 -8.06 12.17 18.45
CA TRP A 284 -8.71 10.87 18.64
C TRP A 284 -8.02 10.06 19.73
N ALA A 285 -8.78 9.22 20.41
CA ALA A 285 -8.27 8.29 21.41
C ALA A 285 -8.81 6.89 21.14
N LEU A 286 -7.99 5.88 21.41
CA LEU A 286 -8.40 4.49 21.46
C LEU A 286 -8.44 4.03 22.91
N ASP A 287 -9.60 3.52 23.32
CA ASP A 287 -9.87 3.05 24.67
C ASP A 287 -9.54 4.14 25.70
N GLU A 288 -8.79 3.78 26.75
CA GLU A 288 -8.37 4.70 27.82
C GLU A 288 -7.11 5.50 27.48
N SER A 289 -6.59 5.40 26.26
CA SER A 289 -5.40 6.14 25.84
C SER A 289 -5.66 7.66 25.79
N PRO A 290 -4.64 8.50 26.02
CA PRO A 290 -4.79 9.94 25.86
C PRO A 290 -5.08 10.30 24.38
N PRO A 291 -5.83 11.40 24.13
CA PRO A 291 -6.08 11.87 22.76
C PRO A 291 -4.79 12.23 22.01
N VAL A 292 -4.75 11.90 20.73
CA VAL A 292 -3.66 12.19 19.79
C VAL A 292 -4.21 13.03 18.65
N ALA A 293 -3.51 14.10 18.27
CA ALA A 293 -3.89 14.95 17.15
C ALA A 293 -3.86 14.18 15.82
N VAL A 294 -4.83 14.42 14.94
CA VAL A 294 -4.82 13.95 13.55
C VAL A 294 -4.05 14.98 12.71
N SER A 295 -2.98 14.55 12.03
CA SER A 295 -2.13 15.48 11.25
C SER A 295 -2.77 15.92 9.92
N ASP A 296 -3.52 15.04 9.26
CA ASP A 296 -3.86 15.20 7.84
C ASP A 296 -5.31 14.85 7.48
N THR A 297 -6.30 15.19 8.33
CA THR A 297 -7.72 14.74 8.27
C THR A 297 -7.94 13.24 8.36
N GLN A 298 -6.90 12.45 8.08
CA GLN A 298 -6.91 11.00 8.08
C GLN A 298 -5.81 10.48 8.99
N THR A 299 -6.09 9.39 9.68
CA THR A 299 -5.12 8.61 10.42
C THR A 299 -5.46 7.13 10.32
N ALA A 300 -4.45 6.28 10.45
CA ALA A 300 -4.63 4.84 10.41
C ALA A 300 -3.83 4.17 11.52
N LEU A 301 -4.49 3.25 12.23
CA LEU A 301 -3.85 2.30 13.12
C LEU A 301 -3.77 0.95 12.39
N PRO A 302 -2.57 0.51 11.99
CA PRO A 302 -2.40 -0.67 11.14
C PRO A 302 -2.67 -2.00 11.87
N SER A 303 -2.78 -1.99 13.20
CA SER A 303 -3.03 -3.19 14.00
C SER A 303 -3.88 -2.85 15.21
N LEU A 304 -5.18 -3.15 15.09
CA LEU A 304 -6.14 -3.16 16.19
C LEU A 304 -6.27 -4.60 16.70
N ALA A 305 -6.02 -4.80 17.99
CA ALA A 305 -6.14 -6.11 18.62
C ALA A 305 -7.57 -6.65 18.53
N PRO A 306 -7.79 -7.98 18.64
CA PRO A 306 -9.13 -8.54 18.84
C PRO A 306 -9.68 -8.14 20.22
N GLY A 307 -10.95 -7.75 20.28
CA GLY A 307 -11.62 -7.38 21.52
C GLY A 307 -12.67 -6.30 21.32
N LYS A 308 -13.13 -5.74 22.44
CA LYS A 308 -14.01 -4.57 22.44
C LYS A 308 -13.16 -3.32 22.54
N HIS A 309 -13.45 -2.34 21.71
CA HIS A 309 -12.76 -1.06 21.70
C HIS A 309 -13.72 0.11 21.69
N GLN A 310 -13.26 1.22 22.24
CA GLN A 310 -13.91 2.51 22.16
C GLN A 310 -13.01 3.47 21.38
N VAL A 311 -13.45 3.90 20.21
CA VAL A 311 -12.78 4.97 19.47
C VAL A 311 -13.48 6.28 19.75
N ARG A 312 -12.75 7.23 20.34
CA ARG A 312 -13.24 8.57 20.64
C ARG A 312 -12.62 9.54 19.66
N ILE A 313 -13.43 10.37 19.01
CA ILE A 313 -12.99 11.40 18.07
C ILE A 313 -13.53 12.73 18.57
N PHE A 314 -12.65 13.69 18.80
CA PHE A 314 -12.98 15.00 19.32
C PHE A 314 -12.94 16.01 18.18
N ALA A 315 -14.06 16.70 17.93
CA ALA A 315 -14.14 17.67 16.85
C ALA A 315 -13.25 18.92 17.10
N GLN A 316 -12.81 19.17 18.34
CA GLN A 316 -11.97 20.31 18.70
C GLN A 316 -10.88 19.89 19.70
N PRO A 317 -9.73 20.58 19.71
CA PRO A 317 -8.66 20.33 20.69
C PRO A 317 -9.15 20.47 22.13
N GLY A 318 -8.59 19.65 23.03
CA GLY A 318 -8.96 19.67 24.45
C GLY A 318 -10.26 18.94 24.77
N GLY A 319 -10.67 18.00 23.91
CA GLY A 319 -11.74 17.04 24.21
C GLY A 319 -13.16 17.54 23.97
N GLN A 320 -13.37 18.64 23.25
CA GLN A 320 -14.72 19.14 22.95
C GLN A 320 -15.31 18.49 21.68
N GLY A 321 -16.63 18.33 21.66
CA GLY A 321 -17.33 17.70 20.54
C GLY A 321 -16.97 16.22 20.37
N GLU A 322 -16.99 15.47 21.46
CA GLU A 322 -16.67 14.04 21.50
C GLU A 322 -17.73 13.19 20.77
N SER A 323 -17.25 12.39 19.81
CA SER A 323 -18.00 11.31 19.17
C SER A 323 -17.40 9.97 19.57
N VAL A 324 -18.25 9.02 19.95
CA VAL A 324 -17.82 7.71 20.46
C VAL A 324 -18.31 6.58 19.55
N PHE A 325 -17.38 5.73 19.13
CA PHE A 325 -17.66 4.51 18.37
C PHE A 325 -17.30 3.31 19.25
N GLU A 326 -18.29 2.49 19.58
CA GLU A 326 -18.05 1.21 20.25
C GLU A 326 -17.96 0.13 19.18
N ILE A 327 -16.86 -0.60 19.15
CA ILE A 327 -16.55 -1.58 18.11
C ILE A 327 -16.07 -2.89 18.74
N GLU A 328 -16.27 -3.98 18.02
CA GLU A 328 -15.83 -5.31 18.41
C GLU A 328 -15.07 -5.95 17.24
N THR A 329 -13.85 -6.39 17.50
CA THR A 329 -12.95 -7.00 16.52
C THR A 329 -12.70 -8.46 16.91
N GLU A 330 -12.64 -9.32 15.91
CA GLU A 330 -12.30 -10.73 16.09
C GLU A 330 -11.24 -11.14 15.06
N THR A 331 -10.45 -12.15 15.39
CA THR A 331 -9.42 -12.68 14.49
C THR A 331 -10.04 -13.17 13.18
N ALA A 332 -9.58 -12.62 12.06
CA ALA A 332 -10.00 -12.99 10.72
C ALA A 332 -11.54 -12.95 10.51
N LYS A 333 -12.18 -11.93 11.06
CA LYS A 333 -13.60 -11.61 10.80
C LYS A 333 -13.75 -10.12 10.52
N ALA A 334 -14.85 -9.76 9.86
CA ALA A 334 -15.23 -8.36 9.72
C ALA A 334 -15.40 -7.71 11.10
N PRO A 335 -14.88 -6.47 11.31
CA PRO A 335 -15.16 -5.73 12.52
C PRO A 335 -16.66 -5.47 12.63
N ARG A 336 -17.18 -5.44 13.86
CA ARG A 336 -18.58 -5.14 14.15
C ARG A 336 -18.69 -3.80 14.84
N VAL A 337 -19.55 -2.93 14.33
CA VAL A 337 -19.90 -1.66 14.98
C VAL A 337 -21.04 -1.94 15.96
N VAL A 338 -20.81 -1.68 17.25
CA VAL A 338 -21.79 -1.90 18.33
C VAL A 338 -22.66 -0.67 18.49
N SER A 339 -22.07 0.52 18.54
CA SER A 339 -22.82 1.77 18.61
C SER A 339 -22.00 2.96 18.06
N ILE A 340 -22.72 3.99 17.60
CA ILE A 340 -22.15 5.27 17.18
C ILE A 340 -22.91 6.37 17.93
N LYS A 341 -22.20 7.09 18.78
CA LYS A 341 -22.71 8.24 19.56
C LYS A 341 -22.00 9.50 19.06
N PRO A 342 -22.49 10.15 18.00
CA PRO A 342 -21.86 11.34 17.46
C PRO A 342 -22.05 12.53 18.41
N ALA A 343 -21.12 13.49 18.36
CA ALA A 343 -21.30 14.79 18.98
C ALA A 343 -22.48 15.55 18.35
N GLU A 344 -22.98 16.58 19.05
CA GLU A 344 -24.02 17.45 18.50
C GLU A 344 -23.60 18.03 17.15
N ASN A 345 -24.53 18.05 16.18
CA ASN A 345 -24.32 18.52 14.81
C ASN A 345 -23.23 17.77 14.03
N THR A 346 -22.89 16.54 14.44
CA THR A 346 -21.99 15.67 13.68
C THR A 346 -22.71 14.41 13.20
N LEU A 347 -22.27 13.91 12.06
CA LEU A 347 -22.64 12.65 11.46
C LEU A 347 -21.48 11.68 11.65
N GLY A 348 -21.76 10.56 12.32
CA GLY A 348 -20.85 9.43 12.42
C GLY A 348 -21.19 8.36 11.39
N ILE A 349 -20.22 7.93 10.60
CA ILE A 349 -20.36 6.84 9.64
C ILE A 349 -19.27 5.81 9.93
N ALA A 350 -19.62 4.54 9.99
CA ALA A 350 -18.66 3.46 10.14
C ALA A 350 -18.83 2.45 8.99
N PHE A 351 -17.74 2.18 8.30
CA PHE A 351 -17.66 1.23 7.21
C PHE A 351 -16.78 0.05 7.63
N THR A 352 -17.30 -1.16 7.54
CA THR A 352 -16.58 -2.39 7.87
C THR A 352 -16.39 -3.21 6.60
N GLN A 353 -15.18 -3.71 6.38
CA GLN A 353 -14.85 -4.48 5.19
C GLN A 353 -14.01 -5.70 5.53
N PHE A 354 -14.32 -6.84 4.90
CA PHE A 354 -13.56 -8.07 5.03
C PHE A 354 -13.75 -8.95 3.79
N GLY A 355 -12.69 -9.10 2.98
CA GLY A 355 -12.80 -9.77 1.70
C GLY A 355 -13.84 -9.10 0.80
N GLU A 356 -14.85 -9.86 0.37
CA GLU A 356 -15.96 -9.35 -0.46
C GLU A 356 -17.10 -8.71 0.35
N GLU A 357 -17.09 -8.88 1.68
CA GLU A 357 -18.15 -8.40 2.54
C GLU A 357 -17.88 -6.95 2.94
N SER A 358 -18.92 -6.13 2.88
CA SER A 358 -18.87 -4.73 3.29
C SER A 358 -20.19 -4.34 3.94
N GLN A 359 -20.11 -3.57 5.01
CA GLN A 359 -21.30 -3.06 5.70
C GLN A 359 -21.08 -1.60 6.08
N VAL A 360 -22.18 -0.86 6.19
CA VAL A 360 -22.18 0.53 6.63
C VAL A 360 -23.18 0.74 7.75
N THR A 361 -22.75 1.46 8.78
CA THR A 361 -23.57 1.90 9.92
C THR A 361 -23.46 3.42 10.02
N THR A 362 -24.55 4.12 10.28
CA THR A 362 -24.55 5.59 10.39
C THR A 362 -25.29 6.06 11.64
N SER A 363 -24.98 7.28 12.07
CA SER A 363 -25.77 8.02 13.04
C SER A 363 -25.97 9.46 12.51
N PRO A 364 -27.20 9.86 12.12
CA PRO A 364 -28.48 9.19 12.40
C PRO A 364 -28.78 7.97 11.50
N GLU A 365 -29.85 7.24 11.84
CA GLU A 365 -30.45 6.18 11.02
C GLU A 365 -31.23 6.77 9.82
N GLY A 366 -31.55 5.93 8.84
CA GLY A 366 -32.39 6.29 7.69
C GLY A 366 -31.65 6.98 6.55
N LEU A 367 -30.31 7.07 6.60
CA LEU A 367 -29.53 7.69 5.54
C LEU A 367 -29.53 6.79 4.29
N SER A 368 -29.73 7.40 3.13
CA SER A 368 -29.71 6.67 1.86
C SER A 368 -28.27 6.42 1.44
N ILE A 369 -27.95 5.16 1.13
CA ILE A 369 -26.66 4.74 0.60
C ILE A 369 -26.84 4.42 -0.88
N ALA A 370 -26.00 5.00 -1.73
CA ALA A 370 -25.99 4.78 -3.16
C ALA A 370 -24.59 4.37 -3.65
N GLY A 371 -24.53 3.68 -4.79
CA GLY A 371 -23.26 3.42 -5.48
C GLY A 371 -22.73 4.65 -6.21
N SER A 372 -21.56 4.53 -6.83
CA SER A 372 -20.90 5.60 -7.62
C SER A 372 -21.77 6.16 -8.75
N GLU A 373 -22.64 5.34 -9.33
CA GLU A 373 -23.61 5.74 -10.37
C GLU A 373 -24.85 6.45 -9.81
N GLY A 374 -24.95 6.62 -8.49
CA GLY A 374 -26.06 7.28 -7.81
C GLY A 374 -27.29 6.41 -7.56
N ASN A 375 -27.30 5.16 -8.06
CA ASN A 375 -28.32 4.16 -7.79
C ASN A 375 -28.38 3.83 -6.29
N VAL A 376 -29.56 3.94 -5.68
CA VAL A 376 -29.77 3.67 -4.26
C VAL A 376 -29.64 2.17 -3.99
N ILE A 377 -28.71 1.82 -3.09
CA ILE A 377 -28.47 0.47 -2.61
C ILE A 377 -29.45 0.13 -1.48
N GLY A 378 -29.67 1.06 -0.56
CA GLY A 378 -30.55 0.89 0.59
C GLY A 378 -30.52 2.08 1.53
N GLN A 379 -31.17 1.94 2.68
CA GLN A 379 -31.14 2.91 3.77
C GLN A 379 -30.56 2.26 5.02
N THR A 380 -29.79 3.03 5.80
CA THR A 380 -29.28 2.56 7.09
C THR A 380 -30.39 2.50 8.13
N GLY A 381 -30.27 1.58 9.08
CA GLY A 381 -31.21 1.47 10.21
C GLY A 381 -30.47 1.07 11.48
N THR A 382 -31.19 0.51 12.45
CA THR A 382 -30.62 -0.01 13.72
C THR A 382 -29.58 -1.11 13.51
N THR A 383 -29.58 -1.74 12.34
CA THR A 383 -28.60 -2.76 11.92
C THR A 383 -27.78 -2.24 10.76
N ALA A 384 -26.52 -2.67 10.69
CA ALA A 384 -25.62 -2.35 9.59
C ALA A 384 -26.24 -2.77 8.23
N LEU A 385 -26.19 -1.86 7.25
CA LEU A 385 -26.62 -2.15 5.88
C LEU A 385 -25.52 -2.92 5.17
N SER A 386 -25.82 -4.14 4.71
CA SER A 386 -24.91 -4.90 3.85
C SER A 386 -24.83 -4.27 2.46
N LEU A 387 -23.61 -4.10 1.95
CA LEU A 387 -23.36 -3.53 0.64
C LEU A 387 -23.12 -4.63 -0.40
N PRO A 388 -23.39 -4.36 -1.69
CA PRO A 388 -23.15 -5.32 -2.75
C PRO A 388 -21.71 -5.83 -2.74
N LYS A 389 -21.54 -7.12 -3.02
CA LYS A 389 -20.22 -7.74 -3.09
C LYS A 389 -19.34 -7.02 -4.10
N LEU A 390 -18.17 -6.63 -3.63
CA LEU A 390 -17.12 -6.07 -4.48
C LEU A 390 -16.47 -7.23 -5.22
N THR A 391 -16.79 -7.40 -6.51
CA THR A 391 -16.24 -8.51 -7.31
C THR A 391 -14.88 -8.08 -7.88
N PRO A 392 -13.75 -8.70 -7.49
CA PRO A 392 -12.46 -8.43 -8.11
C PRO A 392 -12.49 -8.82 -9.61
N PRO A 393 -11.70 -8.19 -10.50
CA PRO A 393 -10.68 -7.20 -10.22
C PRO A 393 -11.26 -5.78 -10.36
N VAL A 394 -11.71 -5.18 -9.26
CA VAL A 394 -12.05 -3.75 -9.31
C VAL A 394 -10.73 -2.99 -9.36
N THR A 395 -10.34 -2.55 -10.55
CA THR A 395 -9.17 -1.68 -10.76
C THR A 395 -9.38 -0.28 -10.18
N THR A 396 -10.59 0.00 -9.69
CA THR A 396 -11.00 1.27 -9.09
C THR A 396 -11.49 1.02 -7.66
N SER A 397 -11.11 1.89 -6.72
CA SER A 397 -11.66 1.87 -5.37
C SER A 397 -13.17 2.14 -5.45
N PRO A 398 -14.05 1.23 -5.02
CA PRO A 398 -15.49 1.48 -5.00
C PRO A 398 -15.81 2.73 -4.18
N GLU A 399 -16.64 3.58 -4.79
CA GLU A 399 -17.15 4.80 -4.19
C GLU A 399 -18.61 4.59 -3.80
N TYR A 400 -18.92 4.93 -2.55
CA TYR A 400 -20.27 4.96 -2.00
C TYR A 400 -20.67 6.39 -1.70
N ILE A 401 -21.94 6.69 -1.92
CA ILE A 401 -22.53 7.98 -1.69
C ILE A 401 -23.50 7.85 -0.51
N VAL A 402 -23.24 8.58 0.56
CA VAL A 402 -24.13 8.70 1.72
C VAL A 402 -24.91 10.00 1.58
N ARG A 403 -26.25 9.92 1.53
CA ARG A 403 -27.12 11.08 1.36
C ARG A 403 -27.90 11.35 2.65
N GLY A 404 -27.66 12.52 3.22
CA GLY A 404 -28.50 13.14 4.25
C GLY A 404 -29.61 13.98 3.64
N GLN A 405 -30.33 14.73 4.48
CA GLN A 405 -31.41 15.61 4.01
C GLN A 405 -30.89 16.76 3.13
N GLU A 406 -29.74 17.33 3.49
CA GLU A 406 -29.19 18.53 2.84
C GLU A 406 -27.73 18.36 2.37
N SER A 407 -27.15 17.17 2.54
CA SER A 407 -25.73 16.91 2.29
C SER A 407 -25.49 15.55 1.65
N GLU A 408 -24.46 15.48 0.82
CA GLU A 408 -23.97 14.26 0.16
C GLU A 408 -22.50 14.07 0.52
N TRP A 409 -22.15 12.86 0.97
CA TRP A 409 -20.77 12.49 1.29
C TRP A 409 -20.32 11.31 0.45
N ARG A 410 -19.11 11.42 -0.11
CA ARG A 410 -18.48 10.40 -0.94
C ARG A 410 -17.43 9.67 -0.13
N ILE A 411 -17.55 8.34 -0.10
CA ILE A 411 -16.67 7.46 0.65
C ILE A 411 -16.03 6.48 -0.33
N GLN A 412 -14.71 6.54 -0.44
CA GLN A 412 -13.95 5.57 -1.22
C GLN A 412 -13.43 4.47 -0.30
N THR A 413 -13.59 3.23 -0.73
CA THR A 413 -13.12 2.06 0.01
C THR A 413 -12.24 1.20 -0.89
N THR A 414 -11.32 0.44 -0.30
CA THR A 414 -10.40 -0.40 -1.06
C THR A 414 -10.53 -1.83 -0.53
N PRO A 415 -10.90 -2.80 -1.38
CA PRO A 415 -10.89 -4.23 -1.03
C PRO A 415 -9.58 -4.65 -0.37
N SER A 416 -9.71 -5.47 0.67
CA SER A 416 -8.58 -5.94 1.46
C SER A 416 -8.86 -7.33 2.00
N GLU A 417 -7.80 -8.16 1.97
CA GLU A 417 -7.75 -9.45 2.65
C GLU A 417 -7.73 -9.28 4.18
N ALA A 418 -7.13 -8.19 4.67
CA ALA A 418 -7.19 -7.82 6.08
C ALA A 418 -8.55 -7.18 6.43
N PRO A 419 -9.11 -7.42 7.62
CA PRO A 419 -10.28 -6.70 8.09
C PRO A 419 -9.99 -5.20 8.20
N ILE A 420 -10.87 -4.37 7.64
CA ILE A 420 -10.77 -2.90 7.73
C ILE A 420 -12.01 -2.35 8.42
N LEU A 421 -11.80 -1.41 9.34
CA LEU A 421 -12.81 -0.50 9.87
C LEU A 421 -12.43 0.92 9.49
N SER A 422 -13.30 1.63 8.77
CA SER A 422 -13.13 3.05 8.46
C SER A 422 -14.21 3.86 9.15
N LEU A 423 -13.81 4.81 9.99
CA LEU A 423 -14.70 5.72 10.71
C LEU A 423 -14.62 7.08 10.04
N PHE A 424 -15.78 7.65 9.72
CA PHE A 424 -15.89 8.98 9.16
C PHE A 424 -16.69 9.86 10.12
N LEU A 425 -16.15 11.04 10.38
CA LEU A 425 -16.85 12.09 11.11
C LEU A 425 -17.02 13.30 10.20
N ARG A 426 -18.25 13.78 10.09
CA ARG A 426 -18.62 14.94 9.26
C ARG A 426 -19.46 15.90 10.09
N THR A 427 -19.23 17.20 9.96
CA THR A 427 -20.17 18.21 10.48
C THR A 427 -21.40 18.25 9.57
N ASN A 428 -22.60 18.26 10.15
CA ASN A 428 -23.79 18.66 9.40
C ASN A 428 -23.61 20.12 9.02
N ALA A 429 -23.57 20.39 7.72
CA ALA A 429 -23.48 21.75 7.18
C ALA A 429 -24.80 22.51 7.36
#